data_AF-A0A8J8AE86-F1
#
_entry.id   AF-A0A8J8AE86-F1
#
_cell.length_a   1.000
_cell.length_b   1.000
_cell.length_c   1.000
_cell.angle_alpha   90.00
_cell.angle_beta   90.00
_cell.angle_gamma   90.00
#
_symmetry.space_group_name_H-M   'P 1'
#
loop_
_entity.id
_entity.type
_entity.pdbx_description
1 polymer ?
#
loop_
_entity_poly.entity_id
_entity_poly.type
_entity_poly.pdbx_seq_one_letter_code
_entity_poly.pdbx_strand_id
1 'polypeptide(L)'
;AAADYYDMMLAAIVGYAGLKPTLKAIDNGKAIALANKETLVVAGDIVMKKALEKRVPVIPVDSEHSAIFQCLVGEGRNKIEKIILTASGGPFLGRKPNFLVNVKRDHALQHPNWSMGAKISIDSSTLMNKGLEMIEAKW
;
A
#
# COMPACT_ATOMS: atom_id res chain seq x y z
N ALA A 1 20.14 -3.31 4.05
CA ALA A 1 19.95 -2.14 4.93
C ALA A 1 20.54 -2.46 6.31
N ALA A 2 21.72 -1.92 6.60
CA ALA A 2 22.48 -2.14 7.84
C ALA A 2 23.07 -0.84 8.40
N ALA A 3 22.61 0.32 7.89
CA ALA A 3 22.95 1.62 8.42
C ALA A 3 22.17 1.86 9.73
N ASP A 4 22.80 2.48 10.72
CA ASP A 4 22.13 2.88 11.97
C ASP A 4 21.98 4.40 12.12
N TYR A 5 22.53 5.17 11.18
CA TYR A 5 22.56 6.64 11.17
C TYR A 5 21.30 7.28 10.57
N TYR A 6 20.15 6.62 10.67
CA TYR A 6 18.87 7.17 10.19
C TYR A 6 17.76 6.90 11.20
N ASP A 7 16.74 7.76 11.20
CA ASP A 7 15.60 7.69 12.11
C ASP A 7 14.40 6.93 11.52
N MET A 8 14.21 7.05 10.20
CA MET A 8 13.08 6.47 9.47
C MET A 8 13.51 5.79 8.15
N MET A 9 12.90 4.66 7.83
CA MET A 9 13.04 3.99 6.54
C MET A 9 11.78 4.20 5.68
N LEU A 10 11.94 4.72 4.46
CA LEU A 10 10.89 4.70 3.44
C LEU A 10 10.90 3.35 2.70
N ALA A 11 9.90 2.51 2.98
CA ALA A 11 9.71 1.22 2.32
C ALA A 11 8.95 1.40 0.99
N ALA A 12 9.70 1.63 -0.09
CA ALA A 12 9.16 1.84 -1.45
C ALA A 12 9.66 0.81 -2.49
N ILE A 13 10.31 -0.27 -2.05
CA ILE A 13 10.71 -1.36 -2.94
C ILE A 13 9.46 -2.12 -3.36
N VAL A 14 9.23 -2.25 -4.67
CA VAL A 14 8.03 -2.90 -5.23
C VAL A 14 7.98 -4.40 -4.89
N GLY A 15 6.79 -4.89 -4.53
CA GLY A 15 6.52 -6.31 -4.34
C GLY A 15 7.13 -6.91 -3.07
N TYR A 16 7.22 -8.24 -3.04
CA TYR A 16 7.72 -9.01 -1.89
C TYR A 16 9.17 -8.69 -1.48
N ALA A 17 9.98 -8.18 -2.41
CA ALA A 17 11.37 -7.82 -2.15
C ALA A 17 11.52 -6.77 -1.03
N GLY A 18 10.49 -5.97 -0.76
CA GLY A 18 10.44 -4.99 0.34
C GLY A 18 10.29 -5.60 1.74
N LEU A 19 9.87 -6.86 1.87
CA LEU A 19 9.57 -7.46 3.18
C LEU A 19 10.81 -7.61 4.06
N LYS A 20 11.87 -8.25 3.53
CA LYS A 20 13.12 -8.48 4.27
C LYS A 20 13.76 -7.19 4.81
N PRO A 21 13.94 -6.13 4.00
CA PRO A 21 14.47 -4.87 4.52
C PRO A 21 13.53 -4.20 5.53
N THR A 22 12.21 -4.30 5.35
CA THR A 22 11.23 -3.76 6.33
C THR A 22 11.35 -4.44 7.69
N LEU A 23 11.36 -5.77 7.73
CA LEU A 23 11.55 -6.52 8.99
C LEU A 23 12.88 -6.16 9.67
N LYS A 24 13.95 -5.99 8.88
CA LYS A 24 15.26 -5.62 9.42
C LYS A 24 15.29 -4.21 10.01
N ALA A 25 14.59 -3.25 9.39
CA ALA A 25 14.45 -1.90 9.92
C ALA A 25 13.64 -1.90 11.24
N ILE A 26 12.57 -2.69 11.31
CA ILE A 26 11.80 -2.87 12.55
C ILE A 26 12.67 -3.50 13.65
N ASP A 27 13.46 -4.52 13.33
CA ASP A 27 14.36 -5.15 14.30
C ASP A 27 15.41 -4.18 14.87
N ASN A 28 15.80 -3.19 14.07
CA ASN A 28 16.71 -2.10 14.46
C ASN A 28 15.99 -0.90 15.11
N GLY A 29 14.69 -1.00 15.39
CA GLY A 29 13.93 0.06 16.07
C GLY A 29 13.63 1.29 15.21
N LYS A 30 13.74 1.18 13.88
CA LYS A 30 13.58 2.32 12.97
C LYS A 30 12.13 2.51 12.57
N ALA A 31 11.64 3.75 12.61
CA ALA A 31 10.31 4.09 12.12
C ALA A 31 10.16 3.70 10.64
N ILE A 32 8.99 3.19 10.25
CA ILE A 32 8.73 2.74 8.88
C ILE A 32 7.71 3.67 8.24
N ALA A 33 8.09 4.35 7.17
CA ALA A 33 7.16 4.97 6.23
C ALA A 33 6.86 3.95 5.13
N LEU A 34 5.68 3.35 5.15
CA LEU A 34 5.33 2.20 4.32
C LEU A 34 4.55 2.61 3.06
N ALA A 35 5.20 2.55 1.90
CA ALA A 35 4.57 2.74 0.58
C ALA A 35 4.33 1.40 -0.15
N ASN A 36 5.05 0.34 0.25
CA ASN A 36 4.95 -0.99 -0.34
C ASN A 36 3.87 -1.83 0.34
N LYS A 37 2.64 -1.73 -0.17
CA LYS A 37 1.48 -2.50 0.30
C LYS A 37 1.70 -4.01 0.34
N GLU A 38 2.47 -4.55 -0.62
CA GLU A 38 2.70 -6.00 -0.72
C GLU A 38 3.39 -6.59 0.51
N THR A 39 4.14 -5.79 1.28
CA THR A 39 4.71 -6.21 2.56
C THR A 39 3.61 -6.61 3.55
N LEU A 40 2.53 -5.83 3.66
CA LEU A 40 1.40 -6.14 4.55
C LEU A 40 0.45 -7.16 3.94
N VAL A 41 0.30 -7.19 2.62
CA VAL A 41 -0.52 -8.22 1.96
C VAL A 41 0.07 -9.61 2.20
N VAL A 42 1.38 -9.78 2.07
CA VAL A 42 2.02 -11.09 2.20
C VAL A 42 2.29 -11.48 3.66
N ALA A 43 2.60 -10.50 4.53
CA ALA A 43 3.09 -10.79 5.88
C ALA A 43 2.55 -9.83 6.95
N GLY A 44 1.33 -9.29 6.78
CA GLY A 44 0.75 -8.28 7.67
C GLY A 44 0.79 -8.65 9.15
N ASP A 45 0.32 -9.83 9.53
CA ASP A 45 0.36 -10.31 10.92
C ASP A 45 1.78 -10.29 11.50
N ILE A 46 2.76 -10.81 10.75
CA ILE A 46 4.16 -10.89 11.18
C ILE A 46 4.78 -9.49 11.32
N VAL A 47 4.54 -8.62 10.35
CA VAL A 47 5.09 -7.26 10.31
C VAL A 47 4.49 -6.43 11.44
N MET A 48 3.16 -6.41 11.58
CA MET A 48 2.47 -5.61 12.59
C MET A 48 2.74 -6.10 14.01
N LYS A 49 2.77 -7.42 14.23
CA LYS A 49 3.14 -7.99 15.53
C LYS A 49 4.56 -7.59 15.93
N LYS A 50 5.53 -7.73 15.01
CA LYS A 50 6.93 -7.36 15.28
C LYS A 50 7.08 -5.86 15.52
N ALA A 51 6.38 -5.02 14.75
CA ALA A 51 6.37 -3.57 14.95
C ALA A 51 5.84 -3.19 16.33
N LEU A 52 4.76 -3.83 16.77
CA LEU A 52 4.20 -3.66 18.11
C LEU A 52 5.18 -4.08 19.22
N GLU A 53 5.78 -5.28 19.09
CA GLU A 53 6.76 -5.81 20.04
C GLU A 53 7.99 -4.90 20.19
N LYS A 54 8.45 -4.32 19.07
CA LYS A 54 9.60 -3.41 19.02
C LYS A 54 9.24 -1.95 19.29
N ARG A 55 7.96 -1.64 19.48
CA ARG A 55 7.43 -0.27 19.63
C ARG A 55 7.85 0.65 18.47
N VAL A 56 7.89 0.09 17.28
CA VAL A 56 8.25 0.79 16.05
C VAL A 56 6.98 1.32 15.39
N PRO A 57 6.89 2.63 15.10
CA PRO A 57 5.77 3.17 14.36
C PRO A 57 5.84 2.73 12.89
N VAL A 58 4.71 2.29 12.36
CA VAL A 58 4.48 2.05 10.92
C VAL A 58 3.50 3.10 10.45
N ILE A 59 3.95 3.97 9.55
CA ILE A 59 3.22 5.13 9.04
C ILE A 59 2.85 4.83 7.58
N PRO A 60 1.56 4.79 7.23
CA PRO A 60 1.14 4.51 5.86
C PRO A 60 1.46 5.69 4.93
N VAL A 61 2.08 5.38 3.79
CA VAL A 61 2.39 6.35 2.72
C VAL A 61 1.48 6.15 1.51
N ASP A 62 0.89 4.95 1.35
CA ASP A 62 -0.13 4.73 0.31
C ASP A 62 -1.29 5.71 0.48
N SER A 63 -1.81 6.26 -0.61
CA SER A 63 -2.62 7.49 -0.57
C SER A 63 -3.89 7.33 0.25
N GLU A 64 -4.61 6.23 0.05
CA GLU A 64 -5.87 5.97 0.72
C GLU A 64 -5.66 5.64 2.21
N HIS A 65 -4.63 4.88 2.56
CA HIS A 65 -4.30 4.56 3.94
C HIS A 65 -3.75 5.76 4.69
N SER A 66 -2.97 6.61 4.01
CA SER A 66 -2.55 7.91 4.53
C SER A 66 -3.74 8.83 4.78
N ALA A 67 -4.73 8.84 3.88
CA ALA A 67 -5.97 9.59 4.10
C ALA A 67 -6.77 9.05 5.28
N ILE A 68 -6.94 7.73 5.39
CA ILE A 68 -7.58 7.07 6.55
C ILE A 68 -6.84 7.43 7.83
N PHE A 69 -5.51 7.33 7.84
CA PHE A 69 -4.68 7.64 8.98
C PHE A 69 -4.90 9.08 9.43
N GLN A 70 -4.85 10.05 8.52
CA GLN A 70 -5.08 11.47 8.81
C GLN A 70 -6.49 11.73 9.39
N CYS A 71 -7.52 11.03 8.91
CA CYS A 71 -8.87 11.12 9.46
C CYS A 71 -9.00 10.55 10.89
N LEU A 72 -8.09 9.67 11.31
CA LEU A 72 -8.11 9.05 12.64
C LEU A 72 -7.20 9.74 13.66
N VAL A 73 -6.25 10.58 13.22
CA VAL A 73 -5.37 11.32 14.12
C VAL A 73 -6.22 12.23 15.01
N GLY A 74 -6.14 12.02 16.33
CA GLY A 74 -6.91 12.76 17.32
C GLY A 74 -8.22 12.08 17.76
N GLU A 75 -8.66 11.04 17.05
CA GLU A 75 -9.98 10.39 17.23
C GLU A 75 -9.92 9.11 18.10
N GLY A 76 -8.89 8.94 18.94
CA GLY A 76 -8.49 7.67 19.55
C GLY A 76 -9.49 6.95 20.48
N ARG A 77 -10.67 7.51 20.76
CA ARG A 77 -11.75 6.86 21.53
C ARG A 77 -12.97 6.49 20.70
N ASN A 78 -12.95 6.78 19.40
CA ASN A 78 -14.06 6.52 18.50
C ASN A 78 -13.85 5.16 17.81
N LYS A 79 -14.77 4.24 18.05
CA LYS A 79 -14.76 2.95 17.35
C LYS A 79 -15.05 3.21 15.87
N ILE A 80 -14.18 2.72 15.00
CA ILE A 80 -14.37 2.78 13.55
C ILE A 80 -15.53 1.87 13.18
N GLU A 81 -16.62 2.43 12.63
CA GLU A 81 -17.75 1.66 12.11
C GLU A 81 -17.47 1.15 10.69
N LYS A 82 -16.87 1.99 9.84
CA LYS A 82 -16.70 1.75 8.41
C LYS A 82 -15.49 2.51 7.87
N ILE A 83 -14.79 1.89 6.93
CA ILE A 83 -13.74 2.52 6.12
C ILE A 83 -14.25 2.61 4.68
N ILE A 84 -14.11 3.78 4.06
CA ILE A 84 -14.43 3.99 2.64
C ILE A 84 -13.11 4.06 1.87
N LEU A 85 -12.78 2.97 1.18
CA LEU A 85 -11.62 2.90 0.31
C LEU A 85 -12.01 3.36 -1.10
N THR A 86 -11.62 4.57 -1.48
CA THR A 86 -11.93 5.14 -2.80
C THR A 86 -11.07 4.52 -3.89
N ALA A 87 -11.48 4.53 -5.15
CA ALA A 87 -10.69 4.01 -6.28
C ALA A 87 -10.90 4.89 -7.51
N SER A 88 -9.86 5.07 -8.33
CA SER A 88 -9.98 5.81 -9.61
C SER A 88 -10.84 5.08 -10.65
N GLY A 89 -10.94 3.75 -10.55
CA GLY A 89 -11.54 2.88 -11.56
C GLY A 89 -10.59 2.47 -12.70
N GLY A 90 -9.40 3.07 -12.77
CA GLY A 90 -8.41 2.79 -13.82
C GLY A 90 -8.85 3.24 -15.23
N PRO A 91 -8.01 3.00 -16.27
CA PRO A 91 -8.29 3.41 -17.65
C PRO A 91 -9.50 2.71 -18.30
N PHE A 92 -9.99 1.63 -17.69
CA PHE A 92 -11.09 0.83 -18.23
C PHE A 92 -12.45 1.13 -17.60
N LEU A 93 -12.52 2.07 -16.66
CA LEU A 93 -13.80 2.55 -16.12
C LEU A 93 -14.72 3.04 -17.26
N GLY A 94 -15.96 2.54 -17.27
CA GLY A 94 -16.95 2.88 -18.30
C GLY A 94 -16.80 2.14 -19.64
N ARG A 95 -15.80 1.26 -19.81
CA ARG A 95 -15.66 0.42 -21.00
C ARG A 95 -16.60 -0.78 -20.95
N LYS A 96 -17.09 -1.22 -22.12
CA LYS A 96 -17.95 -2.42 -22.24
C LYS A 96 -17.13 -3.71 -22.07
N PRO A 97 -17.72 -4.82 -21.59
CA PRO A 97 -17.01 -6.10 -21.46
C PRO A 97 -16.29 -6.56 -22.73
N ASN A 98 -16.89 -6.41 -23.91
CA ASN A 98 -16.27 -6.79 -25.19
C ASN A 98 -14.97 -6.00 -25.48
N PHE A 99 -14.83 -4.78 -24.96
CA PHE A 99 -13.59 -4.01 -25.07
C PHE A 99 -12.48 -4.68 -24.25
N LEU A 100 -12.81 -5.22 -23.08
CA LEU A 100 -11.85 -5.83 -22.15
C LEU A 100 -11.25 -7.14 -22.68
N VAL A 101 -11.92 -7.83 -23.61
CA VAL A 101 -11.42 -9.08 -24.20
C VAL A 101 -10.11 -8.87 -24.98
N ASN A 102 -9.93 -7.68 -25.57
CA ASN A 102 -8.81 -7.38 -26.48
C ASN A 102 -7.86 -6.31 -25.92
N VAL A 103 -7.92 -5.99 -24.63
CA VAL A 103 -7.02 -4.99 -24.04
C VAL A 103 -5.59 -5.47 -24.09
N LYS A 104 -4.68 -4.57 -24.44
CA LYS A 104 -3.24 -4.81 -24.47
C LYS A 104 -2.59 -4.06 -23.30
N ARG A 105 -1.36 -4.45 -22.99
CA ARG A 105 -0.50 -3.78 -22.01
C ARG A 105 -0.52 -2.26 -22.19
N ASP A 106 -0.34 -1.78 -23.42
CA ASP A 106 -0.22 -0.34 -23.70
C ASP A 106 -1.51 0.43 -23.36
N HIS A 107 -2.68 -0.20 -23.49
CA HIS A 107 -3.94 0.41 -23.06
C HIS A 107 -4.01 0.54 -21.52
N ALA A 108 -3.52 -0.47 -20.80
CA ALA A 108 -3.52 -0.48 -19.34
C ALA A 108 -2.46 0.47 -18.72
N LEU A 109 -1.42 0.82 -19.48
CA LEU A 109 -0.41 1.79 -19.03
C LEU A 109 -0.87 3.25 -19.16
N GLN A 110 -2.00 3.53 -19.84
CA GLN A 110 -2.53 4.87 -20.06
C GLN A 110 -3.48 5.30 -18.92
N HIS A 111 -2.99 5.36 -17.67
CA HIS A 111 -3.82 5.71 -16.52
C HIS A 111 -4.29 7.18 -16.59
N PRO A 112 -5.59 7.50 -16.37
CA PRO A 112 -6.15 8.82 -16.64
C PRO A 112 -5.64 9.93 -15.70
N ASN A 113 -5.29 9.58 -14.46
CA ASN A 113 -4.97 10.57 -13.41
C ASN A 113 -3.51 10.57 -12.95
N TRP A 114 -2.73 9.52 -13.26
CA TRP A 114 -1.46 9.25 -12.57
C TRP A 114 -0.39 8.76 -13.52
N SER A 115 0.85 9.19 -13.32
CA SER A 115 2.04 8.63 -13.97
C SER A 115 2.76 7.72 -12.97
N MET A 116 2.75 6.42 -13.22
CA MET A 116 3.21 5.40 -12.26
C MET A 116 3.98 4.26 -12.95
N GLY A 117 4.64 3.43 -12.15
CA GLY A 117 5.35 2.24 -12.63
C GLY A 117 4.42 1.20 -13.26
N ALA A 118 4.95 0.41 -14.20
CA ALA A 118 4.12 -0.50 -15.00
C ALA A 118 3.27 -1.48 -14.18
N LYS A 119 3.84 -2.06 -13.10
CA LYS A 119 3.12 -3.02 -12.23
C LYS A 119 1.86 -2.40 -11.62
N ILE A 120 1.98 -1.25 -10.96
CA ILE A 120 0.85 -0.58 -10.32
C ILE A 120 -0.16 -0.05 -11.35
N SER A 121 0.29 0.37 -12.54
CA SER A 121 -0.62 0.78 -13.61
C SER A 121 -1.48 -0.38 -14.13
N ILE A 122 -0.90 -1.58 -14.29
CA ILE A 122 -1.66 -2.79 -14.64
C ILE A 122 -2.64 -3.16 -13.51
N ASP A 123 -2.18 -3.18 -12.27
CA ASP A 123 -3.02 -3.54 -11.12
C ASP A 123 -4.17 -2.55 -10.92
N SER A 124 -3.95 -1.26 -11.19
CA SER A 124 -5.00 -0.25 -11.18
C SER A 124 -6.03 -0.51 -12.28
N SER A 125 -5.58 -0.90 -13.47
CA SER A 125 -6.45 -1.22 -14.61
C SER A 125 -7.33 -2.45 -14.39
N THR A 126 -6.87 -3.41 -13.59
CA THR A 126 -7.64 -4.61 -13.22
C THR A 126 -8.38 -4.47 -11.90
N LEU A 127 -8.24 -3.33 -11.21
CA LEU A 127 -8.66 -3.09 -9.82
C LEU A 127 -8.01 -4.02 -8.79
N MET A 128 -7.04 -4.85 -9.18
CA MET A 128 -6.27 -5.66 -8.24
C MET A 128 -5.51 -4.78 -7.24
N ASN A 129 -5.07 -3.59 -7.65
CA ASN A 129 -4.46 -2.61 -6.74
C ASN A 129 -5.37 -2.32 -5.55
N LYS A 130 -6.67 -2.11 -5.80
CA LYS A 130 -7.65 -1.84 -4.74
C LYS A 130 -7.93 -3.07 -3.88
N GLY A 131 -7.88 -4.26 -4.47
CA GLY A 131 -7.96 -5.53 -3.72
C GLY A 131 -6.78 -5.71 -2.76
N LEU A 132 -5.57 -5.38 -3.18
CA LEU A 132 -4.37 -5.40 -2.33
C LEU A 132 -4.46 -4.37 -1.20
N GLU A 133 -4.88 -3.14 -1.52
CA GLU A 133 -5.06 -2.07 -0.53
C GLU A 133 -6.17 -2.38 0.49
N MET A 134 -7.22 -3.12 0.09
CA MET A 134 -8.24 -3.60 1.02
C MET A 134 -7.68 -4.60 2.02
N ILE A 135 -6.79 -5.51 1.59
CA ILE A 135 -6.07 -6.42 2.49
C ILE A 135 -5.12 -5.64 3.39
N GLU A 136 -4.41 -4.66 2.84
CA GLU A 136 -3.53 -3.78 3.62
C GLU A 136 -4.29 -3.02 4.70
N ALA A 137 -5.47 -2.46 4.40
CA ALA A 137 -6.27 -1.67 5.34
C ALA A 137 -6.81 -2.48 6.54
N LYS A 138 -6.77 -3.80 6.48
CA LYS A 138 -7.12 -4.68 7.59
C LYS A 138 -6.06 -4.67 8.70
N TRP A 139 -4.79 -4.44 8.35
CA TRP A 139 -3.63 -4.56 9.23
C TRP A 139 -3.29 -3.23 9.90
#